data_AF-A0A1F4ZUS1-F1
#
_entry.id   AF-A0A1F4ZUS1-F1
#
_cell.length_a   1.000
_cell.length_b   1.000
_cell.length_c   1.000
_cell.angle_alpha   90.00
_cell.angle_beta   90.00
_cell.angle_gamma   90.00
#
_symmetry.space_group_name_H-M   'P 1'
#
loop_
_entity.id
_entity.type
_entity.pdbx_description
1 polymer ?
#
loop_
_entity_poly.entity_id
_entity_poly.type
_entity_poly.pdbx_seq_one_letter_code
_entity_poly.pdbx_strand_id
1 'polypeptide(L)'
;MATTYSNTPKSGSRTKVQSPENFLEALRSLGSGAVSDFKTQAKAAITQDIPESFGISTSGTLSPNESLPISQMQRAEERGYSQAESEFTQRLSQMRQEERQQLIRSEREAKQQIDSIRQEIRSLVKTMGDFAQEIQVATMQTTVNPGVYHKNFYIHLKTIIVALRQKAESSKNWLAASNHRAKKKGFYWSQVKSSGTKYMLSSERYMVTSTG
;
A
#
# COMPACT_ATOMS: atom_id res chain seq x y z
N MET A 1 42.29 54.68 -26.98
CA MET A 1 42.36 54.95 -25.53
C MET A 1 42.17 53.65 -24.78
N ALA A 2 43.04 53.43 -23.79
CA ALA A 2 42.91 52.57 -22.61
C ALA A 2 42.76 51.04 -22.77
N THR A 3 43.90 50.40 -22.52
CA THR A 3 44.20 49.06 -22.01
C THR A 3 43.34 48.61 -20.82
N THR A 4 43.02 47.31 -20.74
CA THR A 4 43.00 46.42 -19.53
C THR A 4 42.54 45.02 -19.96
N TYR A 5 43.41 44.00 -20.05
CA TYR A 5 43.82 43.02 -19.03
C TYR A 5 42.68 42.36 -18.24
N SER A 6 42.52 41.04 -18.42
CA SER A 6 42.62 39.98 -17.37
C SER A 6 41.87 38.72 -17.84
N ASN A 7 42.57 37.68 -18.28
CA ASN A 7 43.10 36.58 -17.47
C ASN A 7 41.99 35.66 -16.91
N THR A 8 41.88 34.48 -17.51
CA THR A 8 40.97 33.40 -17.16
C THR A 8 41.52 32.59 -15.98
N PRO A 9 40.79 32.45 -14.86
CA PRO A 9 41.18 31.49 -13.84
C PRO A 9 40.74 30.07 -14.23
N LYS A 10 41.73 29.19 -14.45
CA LYS A 10 41.58 27.73 -14.35
C LYS A 10 40.99 27.39 -12.98
N SER A 11 39.72 27.00 -12.95
CA SER A 11 39.11 26.45 -11.73
C SER A 11 39.61 25.02 -11.54
N GLY A 12 40.60 24.86 -10.65
CA GLY A 12 41.03 23.56 -10.16
C GLY A 12 39.87 22.80 -9.53
N SER A 13 39.78 21.51 -9.84
CA SER A 13 38.88 20.55 -9.21
C SER A 13 39.12 20.49 -7.70
N ARG A 14 38.25 21.12 -6.91
CA ARG A 14 38.12 20.80 -5.49
C ARG A 14 37.34 19.51 -5.36
N THR A 15 38.06 18.40 -5.19
CA THR A 15 37.50 17.13 -4.75
C THR A 15 36.83 17.35 -3.40
N LYS A 16 35.49 17.28 -3.36
CA LYS A 16 34.73 17.18 -2.11
C LYS A 16 35.20 15.91 -1.40
N VAL A 17 35.86 16.06 -0.26
CA VAL A 17 36.08 14.94 0.65
C VAL A 17 34.71 14.52 1.17
N GLN A 18 34.21 13.39 0.68
CA GLN A 18 32.97 12.79 1.15
C GLN A 18 33.21 12.26 2.57
N SER A 19 32.35 12.66 3.50
CA SER A 19 32.32 12.08 4.84
C SER A 19 31.89 10.62 4.76
N PRO A 20 32.58 9.67 5.42
CA PRO A 20 32.24 8.26 5.34
C PRO A 20 30.94 7.97 6.10
N GLU A 21 29.94 7.41 5.43
CA GLU A 21 28.65 7.08 6.04
C GLU A 21 28.68 5.83 6.94
N ASN A 22 29.82 5.15 7.10
CA ASN A 22 29.91 3.94 7.94
C ASN A 22 31.30 3.70 8.52
N PHE A 23 31.34 3.25 9.79
CA PHE A 23 32.55 2.82 10.50
C PHE A 23 33.36 1.75 9.76
N LEU A 24 32.68 0.87 9.03
CA LEU A 24 33.31 -0.22 8.27
C LEU A 24 34.04 0.27 7.00
N GLU A 25 33.56 1.35 6.38
CA GLU A 25 34.23 2.06 5.27
C GLU A 25 35.49 2.78 5.78
N ALA A 26 35.40 3.42 6.95
CA ALA A 26 36.55 4.04 7.61
C ALA A 26 37.64 3.02 7.94
N LEU A 27 37.28 1.82 8.40
CA LEU A 27 38.24 0.74 8.68
C LEU A 27 38.86 0.15 7.41
N ARG A 28 38.10 0.05 6.31
CA ARG A 28 38.58 -0.42 5.00
C ARG A 28 39.57 0.56 4.36
N SER A 29 39.35 1.86 4.53
CA SER A 29 40.26 2.92 4.03
C SER A 29 41.60 3.00 4.79
N LEU A 30 41.70 2.36 5.96
CA LEU A 30 42.92 2.29 6.79
C LEU A 30 44.06 1.46 6.14
N GLY A 31 43.76 0.73 5.06
CA GLY A 31 44.74 -0.08 4.32
C GLY A 31 45.64 0.70 3.36
N SER A 32 45.40 1.99 3.11
CA SER A 32 46.19 2.77 2.13
C SER A 32 46.45 4.21 2.59
N GLY A 33 47.42 4.37 3.50
CA GLY A 33 48.33 5.52 3.57
C GLY A 33 47.74 6.93 3.77
N ALA A 34 47.34 7.29 5.00
CA ALA A 34 47.31 8.67 5.50
C ALA A 34 47.19 8.69 7.04
N VAL A 35 48.30 8.92 7.77
CA VAL A 35 48.40 8.65 9.22
C VAL A 35 48.14 9.87 10.12
N SER A 36 48.36 11.11 9.64
CA SER A 36 48.32 12.31 10.51
C SER A 36 46.94 12.97 10.61
N ASP A 37 46.21 13.10 9.50
CA ASP A 37 44.90 13.79 9.50
C ASP A 37 43.76 12.89 10.01
N PHE A 38 43.98 11.56 9.99
CA PHE A 38 43.05 10.55 10.49
C PHE A 38 42.94 10.56 12.02
N LYS A 39 44.01 10.90 12.76
CA LYS A 39 43.98 10.88 14.23
C LYS A 39 43.07 11.97 14.79
N THR A 40 42.97 13.10 14.09
CA THR A 40 42.17 14.26 14.49
C THR A 40 40.71 14.09 14.04
N GLN A 41 40.47 13.56 12.85
CA GLN A 41 39.11 13.32 12.34
C GLN A 41 38.46 12.06 12.91
N ALA A 42 39.22 10.99 13.19
CA ALA A 42 38.69 9.80 13.88
C ALA A 42 38.30 10.14 15.32
N LYS A 43 39.07 10.99 16.01
CA LYS A 43 38.67 11.50 17.33
C LYS A 43 37.35 12.27 17.24
N ALA A 44 37.20 13.17 16.27
CA ALA A 44 35.97 13.96 16.13
C ALA A 44 34.74 13.10 15.75
N ALA A 45 34.89 12.17 14.81
CA ALA A 45 33.79 11.30 14.35
C ALA A 45 33.35 10.27 15.41
N ILE A 46 34.29 9.70 16.17
CA ILE A 46 33.97 8.77 17.27
C ILE A 46 33.26 9.50 18.43
N THR A 47 33.51 10.81 18.60
CA THR A 47 32.86 11.61 19.66
C THR A 47 31.42 12.00 19.30
N GLN A 48 31.04 11.97 18.02
CA GLN A 48 29.71 12.39 17.56
C GLN A 48 28.70 11.24 17.43
N ASP A 49 29.15 9.99 17.22
CA ASP A 49 28.28 8.85 16.89
C ASP A 49 28.22 7.74 17.95
N ILE A 50 28.90 7.88 19.09
CA ILE A 50 28.67 6.98 20.23
C ILE A 50 27.54 7.57 21.08
N PRO A 51 26.36 6.95 21.11
CA PRO A 51 25.28 7.42 21.95
C PRO A 51 25.75 7.41 23.41
N GLU A 52 25.47 8.51 24.12
CA GLU A 52 25.70 8.67 25.56
C GLU A 52 25.07 7.53 26.41
N SER A 53 24.26 6.67 25.78
CA SER A 53 23.69 5.45 26.33
C SER A 53 24.72 4.43 26.84
N PHE A 54 25.99 4.49 26.42
CA PHE A 54 27.04 3.60 26.94
C PHE A 54 27.70 4.09 28.24
N GLY A 55 27.31 5.25 28.79
CA GLY A 55 27.85 5.73 30.08
C GLY A 55 29.35 6.05 30.07
N ILE A 56 29.95 6.11 28.88
CA ILE A 56 31.32 6.57 28.68
C ILE A 56 31.23 8.07 28.51
N SER A 57 31.43 8.83 29.59
CA SER A 57 31.55 10.28 29.55
C SER A 57 32.59 10.68 28.50
N THR A 58 32.15 11.34 27.43
CA THR A 58 32.97 11.95 26.37
C THR A 58 33.76 13.19 26.85
N SER A 59 34.21 13.17 28.09
CA SER A 59 35.28 14.04 28.60
C SER A 59 36.50 13.15 28.83
N GLY A 60 37.16 12.76 27.74
CA GLY A 60 38.19 11.75 27.75
C GLY A 60 39.46 12.16 28.51
N THR A 61 39.75 11.44 29.60
CA THR A 61 41.05 10.81 29.90
C THR A 61 40.81 9.70 30.92
N LEU A 62 40.63 8.44 30.49
CA LEU A 62 40.72 7.31 31.42
C LEU A 62 42.20 7.06 31.69
N SER A 63 42.63 7.29 32.93
CA SER A 63 44.00 7.01 33.34
C SER A 63 44.17 5.50 33.53
N PRO A 64 45.32 4.90 33.14
CA PRO A 64 45.59 3.51 33.46
C PRO A 64 45.39 3.29 34.96
N ASN A 65 44.59 2.28 35.35
CA ASN A 65 44.24 1.91 36.73
C ASN A 65 43.05 2.66 37.40
N GLU A 66 42.22 3.38 36.64
CA GLU A 66 40.97 3.96 37.16
C GLU A 66 39.85 2.90 37.20
N SER A 67 39.38 2.55 38.41
CA SER A 67 38.31 1.57 38.59
C SER A 67 36.95 2.25 38.40
N LEU A 68 36.26 1.91 37.32
CA LEU A 68 34.87 2.33 37.12
C LEU A 68 33.97 1.60 38.13
N PRO A 69 33.11 2.32 38.88
CA PRO A 69 32.18 1.66 39.77
C PRO A 69 31.17 0.86 38.94
N ILE A 70 31.13 -0.47 39.16
CA ILE A 70 30.22 -1.42 38.49
C ILE A 70 28.76 -0.93 38.49
N SER A 71 28.35 -0.20 39.53
CA SER A 71 27.01 0.40 39.66
C SER A 71 26.70 1.52 38.67
N GLN A 72 27.68 2.30 38.20
CA GLN A 72 27.44 3.31 37.15
C GLN A 72 27.29 2.66 35.78
N MET A 73 28.07 1.62 35.51
CA MET A 73 28.00 0.87 34.26
C MET A 73 26.64 0.15 34.12
N GLN A 74 26.14 -0.47 35.20
CA GLN A 74 24.79 -1.06 35.22
C GLN A 74 23.68 -0.03 34.96
N ARG A 75 23.74 1.17 35.57
CA ARG A 75 22.75 2.23 35.32
C ARG A 75 22.81 2.77 33.89
N ALA A 76 23.99 2.85 33.30
CA ALA A 76 24.14 3.28 31.91
C ALA A 76 23.55 2.22 30.95
N GLU A 77 23.85 0.96 31.21
CA GLU A 77 23.32 -0.18 30.45
C GLU A 77 21.78 -0.25 30.55
N GLU A 78 21.19 -0.13 31.75
CA GLU A 78 19.73 -0.07 31.94
C GLU A 78 19.09 1.11 31.20
N ARG A 79 19.72 2.29 31.21
CA ARG A 79 19.25 3.45 30.44
C ARG A 79 19.30 3.18 28.94
N GLY A 80 20.39 2.61 28.44
CA GLY A 80 20.53 2.24 27.03
C GLY A 80 19.49 1.21 26.58
N TYR A 81 19.25 0.18 27.40
CA TYR A 81 18.17 -0.79 27.13
C TYR A 81 16.79 -0.14 27.13
N SER A 82 16.48 0.69 28.13
CA SER A 82 15.17 1.36 28.20
C SER A 82 14.93 2.33 27.04
N GLN A 83 15.97 3.05 26.60
CA GLN A 83 15.90 3.96 25.45
C GLN A 83 15.69 3.17 24.16
N ALA A 84 16.48 2.12 23.92
CA ALA A 84 16.36 1.26 22.75
C ALA A 84 14.99 0.56 22.68
N GLU A 85 14.44 0.11 23.82
CA GLU A 85 13.10 -0.47 23.90
C GLU A 85 12.01 0.58 23.59
N SER A 86 12.17 1.80 24.09
CA SER A 86 11.23 2.90 23.79
C SER A 86 11.22 3.28 22.31
N GLU A 87 12.39 3.32 21.66
CA GLU A 87 12.52 3.61 20.23
C GLU A 87 11.94 2.49 19.38
N PHE A 88 12.22 1.23 19.74
CA PHE A 88 11.69 0.06 19.05
C PHE A 88 10.15 0.02 19.14
N THR A 89 9.59 0.23 20.33
CA THR A 89 8.13 0.23 20.53
C THR A 89 7.46 1.39 19.81
N GLN A 90 8.08 2.59 19.79
CA GLN A 90 7.59 3.71 18.99
C GLN A 90 7.58 3.37 17.50
N ARG A 91 8.68 2.84 16.95
CA ARG A 91 8.75 2.47 15.53
C ARG A 91 7.73 1.41 15.15
N LEU A 92 7.55 0.39 15.98
CA LEU A 92 6.54 -0.65 15.78
C LEU A 92 5.11 -0.07 15.83
N SER A 93 4.87 0.90 16.71
CA SER A 93 3.58 1.59 16.78
C SER A 93 3.30 2.42 15.54
N GLN A 94 4.31 3.12 14.99
CA GLN A 94 4.20 3.91 13.78
C GLN A 94 3.91 3.03 12.57
N MET A 95 4.65 1.93 12.38
CA MET A 95 4.41 0.97 11.30
C MET A 95 2.97 0.44 11.33
N ARG A 96 2.47 0.00 12.50
CA ARG A 96 1.08 -0.46 12.64
C ARG A 96 0.06 0.62 12.34
N GLN A 97 0.35 1.88 12.69
CA GLN A 97 -0.53 3.00 12.35
C GLN A 97 -0.56 3.24 10.84
N GLU A 98 0.60 3.24 10.17
CA GLU A 98 0.70 3.41 8.72
C GLU A 98 -0.05 2.31 7.97
N GLU A 99 0.18 1.04 8.33
CA GLU A 99 -0.56 -0.10 7.78
C GLU A 99 -2.07 0.09 7.94
N ARG A 100 -2.52 0.46 9.14
CA ARG A 100 -3.93 0.72 9.41
C ARG A 100 -4.47 1.87 8.57
N GLN A 101 -3.71 2.95 8.39
CA GLN A 101 -4.14 4.07 7.55
C GLN A 101 -4.20 3.67 6.07
N GLN A 102 -3.27 2.86 5.59
CA GLN A 102 -3.31 2.33 4.22
C GLN A 102 -4.54 1.45 4.00
N LEU A 103 -4.86 0.55 4.95
CA LEU A 103 -6.08 -0.27 4.90
C LEU A 103 -7.35 0.59 4.92
N ILE A 104 -7.41 1.60 5.79
CA ILE A 104 -8.57 2.51 5.84
C ILE A 104 -8.72 3.29 4.52
N ARG A 105 -7.61 3.72 3.90
CA ARG A 105 -7.64 4.42 2.61
C ARG A 105 -8.15 3.50 1.50
N SER A 106 -7.60 2.29 1.40
CA SER A 106 -8.04 1.33 0.39
C SER A 106 -9.50 0.92 0.56
N GLU A 107 -9.97 0.75 1.80
CA GLU A 107 -11.38 0.50 2.10
C GLU A 107 -12.28 1.68 1.68
N ARG A 108 -11.85 2.92 1.93
CA ARG A 108 -12.60 4.12 1.51
C ARG A 108 -12.66 4.25 -0.01
N GLU A 109 -11.53 4.05 -0.70
CA GLU A 109 -11.45 4.06 -2.16
C GLU A 109 -12.37 3.00 -2.77
N ALA A 110 -12.30 1.77 -2.26
CA ALA A 110 -13.17 0.69 -2.70
C ALA A 110 -14.66 1.03 -2.47
N LYS A 111 -15.00 1.63 -1.32
CA LYS A 111 -16.38 2.07 -1.04
C LYS A 111 -16.85 3.14 -2.02
N GLN A 112 -16.02 4.15 -2.30
CA GLN A 112 -16.35 5.20 -3.26
C GLN A 112 -16.55 4.63 -4.67
N GLN A 113 -15.67 3.72 -5.11
CA GLN A 113 -15.80 3.05 -6.39
C GLN A 113 -17.09 2.22 -6.47
N ILE A 114 -17.41 1.46 -5.44
CA ILE A 114 -18.66 0.68 -5.37
C ILE A 114 -19.88 1.59 -5.45
N ASP A 115 -19.87 2.74 -4.75
CA ASP A 115 -20.98 3.67 -4.77
C ASP A 115 -21.14 4.37 -6.14
N SER A 116 -20.04 4.68 -6.83
CA SER A 116 -20.05 5.17 -8.23
C SER A 116 -20.67 4.13 -9.16
N ILE A 117 -20.19 2.88 -9.10
CA ILE A 117 -20.70 1.77 -9.92
C ILE A 117 -22.21 1.57 -9.66
N ARG A 118 -22.66 1.69 -8.42
CA ARG A 118 -24.10 1.60 -8.08
C ARG A 118 -24.92 2.72 -8.71
N GLN A 119 -24.40 3.94 -8.74
CA GLN A 119 -25.09 5.07 -9.38
C GLN A 119 -25.18 4.86 -10.89
N GLU A 120 -24.10 4.42 -11.53
CA GLU A 120 -24.09 4.09 -12.96
C GLU A 120 -25.09 2.98 -13.29
N ILE A 121 -25.15 1.91 -12.48
CA ILE A 121 -26.14 0.84 -12.65
C ILE A 121 -27.56 1.39 -12.54
N ARG A 122 -27.85 2.28 -11.59
CA ARG A 122 -29.19 2.90 -11.47
C ARG A 122 -29.54 3.76 -12.67
N SER A 123 -28.58 4.55 -13.16
CA SER A 123 -28.75 5.36 -14.38
C SER A 123 -29.05 4.48 -15.58
N LEU A 124 -28.29 3.39 -15.74
CA LEU A 124 -28.49 2.41 -16.81
C LEU A 124 -29.89 1.79 -16.77
N VAL A 125 -30.37 1.40 -15.59
CA VAL A 125 -31.74 0.86 -15.43
C VAL A 125 -32.79 1.88 -15.87
N LYS A 126 -32.62 3.16 -15.53
CA LYS A 126 -33.54 4.22 -15.97
C LYS A 126 -33.53 4.36 -17.49
N THR A 127 -32.36 4.51 -18.10
CA THR A 127 -32.22 4.63 -19.56
C THR A 127 -32.80 3.42 -20.30
N MET A 128 -32.66 2.21 -19.75
CA MET A 128 -33.27 1.01 -20.32
C MET A 128 -34.80 1.01 -20.22
N GLY A 129 -35.37 1.58 -19.16
CA GLY A 129 -36.81 1.79 -19.02
C GLY A 129 -37.36 2.78 -20.05
N ASP A 130 -36.69 3.92 -20.22
CA ASP A 130 -37.04 4.93 -21.22
C ASP A 130 -36.96 4.33 -22.64
N PHE A 131 -35.88 3.57 -22.93
CA PHE A 131 -35.72 2.86 -24.20
C PHE A 131 -36.83 1.83 -24.46
N ALA A 132 -37.25 1.08 -23.44
CA ALA A 132 -38.36 0.13 -23.58
C ALA A 132 -39.68 0.83 -23.94
N GLN A 133 -39.93 2.01 -23.36
CA GLN A 133 -41.09 2.83 -23.68
C GLN A 133 -41.04 3.34 -25.13
N GLU A 134 -39.90 3.83 -25.59
CA GLU A 134 -39.72 4.27 -26.99
C GLU A 134 -39.94 3.14 -28.00
N ILE A 135 -39.43 1.93 -27.70
CA ILE A 135 -39.70 0.74 -28.52
C ILE A 135 -41.20 0.48 -28.60
N GLN A 136 -41.91 0.53 -27.46
CA GLN A 136 -43.34 0.28 -27.42
C GLN A 136 -44.08 1.28 -28.33
N VAL A 137 -43.77 2.58 -28.21
CA VAL A 137 -44.32 3.62 -29.07
C VAL A 137 -44.04 3.33 -30.54
N ALA A 138 -42.78 3.02 -30.90
CA ALA A 138 -42.40 2.70 -32.27
C ALA A 138 -43.15 1.48 -32.82
N THR A 139 -43.42 0.46 -32.00
CA THR A 139 -44.18 -0.73 -32.43
C THR A 139 -45.68 -0.50 -32.58
N MET A 140 -46.26 0.48 -31.86
CA MET A 140 -47.69 0.82 -31.95
C MET A 140 -47.99 1.78 -33.10
N GLN A 141 -46.98 2.49 -33.62
CA GLN A 141 -47.11 3.37 -34.78
C GLN A 141 -47.42 2.55 -36.04
N THR A 142 -48.65 2.67 -36.54
CA THR A 142 -49.07 2.02 -37.79
C THR A 142 -48.49 2.78 -38.99
N THR A 143 -47.69 2.09 -39.81
CA THR A 143 -47.15 2.66 -41.05
C THR A 143 -48.19 2.60 -42.16
N VAL A 144 -48.76 3.75 -42.53
CA VAL A 144 -49.84 3.86 -43.54
C VAL A 144 -49.35 3.51 -44.95
N ASN A 145 -48.05 3.64 -45.24
CA ASN A 145 -47.41 3.20 -46.49
C ASN A 145 -45.97 2.70 -46.24
N PRO A 146 -45.77 1.42 -45.87
CA PRO A 146 -44.46 0.91 -45.50
C PRO A 146 -43.54 0.71 -46.72
N GLY A 147 -42.47 1.52 -46.80
CA GLY A 147 -41.38 1.34 -47.77
C GLY A 147 -40.18 0.55 -47.22
N VAL A 148 -39.17 0.30 -48.08
CA VAL A 148 -37.92 -0.42 -47.74
C VAL A 148 -37.21 0.19 -46.52
N TYR A 149 -37.25 1.51 -46.37
CA TYR A 149 -36.67 2.22 -45.22
C TYR A 149 -37.27 1.73 -43.89
N HIS A 150 -38.60 1.68 -43.79
CA HIS A 150 -39.30 1.24 -42.57
C HIS A 150 -38.96 -0.22 -42.24
N LYS A 151 -38.88 -1.08 -43.26
CA LYS A 151 -38.45 -2.48 -43.09
C LYS A 151 -37.04 -2.57 -42.50
N ASN A 152 -36.09 -1.82 -43.06
CA ASN A 152 -34.71 -1.84 -42.58
C ASN A 152 -34.60 -1.28 -41.16
N PHE A 153 -35.34 -0.21 -40.84
CA PHE A 153 -35.43 0.32 -39.49
C PHE A 153 -35.86 -0.75 -38.47
N TYR A 154 -36.95 -1.47 -38.72
CA TYR A 154 -37.41 -2.52 -37.81
C TYR A 154 -36.45 -3.72 -37.73
N ILE A 155 -35.74 -4.06 -38.82
CA ILE A 155 -34.69 -5.09 -38.80
C ILE A 155 -33.54 -4.68 -37.88
N HIS A 156 -33.07 -3.43 -38.00
CA HIS A 156 -32.02 -2.91 -37.14
C HIS A 156 -32.47 -2.85 -35.68
N LEU A 157 -33.68 -2.34 -35.42
CA LEU A 157 -34.26 -2.28 -34.08
C LEU A 157 -34.37 -3.68 -33.45
N LYS A 158 -34.88 -4.65 -34.19
CA LYS A 158 -34.94 -6.06 -33.76
C LYS A 158 -33.56 -6.62 -33.41
N THR A 159 -32.55 -6.33 -34.23
CA THR A 159 -31.18 -6.82 -34.03
C THR A 159 -30.61 -6.32 -32.70
N ILE A 160 -30.80 -5.03 -32.41
CA ILE A 160 -30.35 -4.41 -31.15
C ILE A 160 -31.07 -5.06 -29.95
N ILE A 161 -32.39 -5.22 -30.02
CA ILE A 161 -33.19 -5.81 -28.93
C ILE A 161 -32.76 -7.25 -28.65
N VAL A 162 -32.49 -8.06 -29.70
CA VAL A 162 -32.03 -9.44 -29.53
C VAL A 162 -30.68 -9.51 -28.81
N ALA A 163 -29.73 -8.65 -29.19
CA ALA A 163 -28.42 -8.60 -28.54
C ALA A 163 -28.53 -8.19 -27.07
N LEU A 164 -29.35 -7.17 -26.76
CA LEU A 164 -29.63 -6.74 -25.39
C LEU A 164 -30.26 -7.87 -24.57
N ARG A 165 -31.23 -8.60 -25.13
CA ARG A 165 -31.88 -9.74 -24.47
C ARG A 165 -30.87 -10.82 -24.09
N GLN A 166 -29.96 -11.17 -24.99
CA GLN A 166 -28.92 -12.18 -24.73
C GLN A 166 -28.00 -11.79 -23.57
N LYS A 167 -27.57 -10.52 -23.54
CA LYS A 167 -26.75 -9.99 -22.45
C LYS A 167 -27.52 -9.97 -21.13
N ALA A 168 -28.78 -9.52 -21.15
CA ALA A 168 -29.63 -9.49 -19.96
C ALA A 168 -29.86 -10.88 -19.34
N GLU A 169 -30.15 -11.90 -20.13
CA GLU A 169 -30.32 -13.28 -19.64
C GLU A 169 -29.00 -13.85 -19.08
N SER A 170 -27.87 -13.57 -19.73
CA SER A 170 -26.55 -13.99 -19.23
C SER A 170 -26.26 -13.35 -17.86
N SER A 171 -26.49 -12.04 -17.73
CA SER A 171 -26.31 -11.32 -16.46
C SER A 171 -27.26 -11.80 -15.36
N LYS A 172 -28.51 -12.09 -15.70
CA LYS A 172 -29.49 -12.67 -14.78
C LYS A 172 -29.04 -14.04 -14.26
N ASN A 173 -28.53 -14.90 -15.13
CA ASN A 173 -28.01 -16.21 -14.73
C ASN A 173 -26.79 -16.09 -13.81
N TRP A 174 -25.86 -15.19 -14.14
CA TRP A 174 -24.70 -14.92 -13.29
C TRP A 174 -25.12 -14.38 -11.91
N LEU A 175 -26.05 -13.41 -11.87
CA LEU A 175 -26.58 -12.86 -10.62
C LEU A 175 -27.29 -13.93 -9.79
N ALA A 176 -28.11 -14.78 -10.41
CA ALA A 176 -28.79 -15.87 -9.74
C ALA A 176 -27.79 -16.86 -9.12
N ALA A 177 -26.76 -17.24 -9.87
CA ALA A 177 -25.70 -18.13 -9.39
C ALA A 177 -24.91 -17.50 -8.23
N SER A 178 -24.54 -16.22 -8.34
CA SER A 178 -23.83 -15.47 -7.30
C SER A 178 -24.67 -15.37 -6.02
N ASN A 179 -25.94 -14.98 -6.15
CA ASN A 179 -26.87 -14.89 -5.03
C ASN A 179 -27.12 -16.26 -4.38
N HIS A 180 -27.21 -17.34 -5.16
CA HIS A 180 -27.36 -18.70 -4.61
C HIS A 180 -26.15 -19.13 -3.80
N ARG A 181 -24.93 -18.87 -4.30
CA ARG A 181 -23.68 -19.12 -3.55
C ARG A 181 -23.64 -18.29 -2.27
N ALA A 182 -24.00 -17.01 -2.33
CA ALA A 182 -24.05 -16.14 -1.17
C ALA A 182 -25.05 -16.65 -0.11
N LYS A 183 -26.25 -17.08 -0.50
CA LYS A 183 -27.25 -17.68 0.40
C LYS A 183 -26.75 -18.95 1.06
N LYS A 184 -26.14 -19.86 0.30
CA LYS A 184 -25.56 -21.10 0.84
C LYS A 184 -24.45 -20.81 1.85
N LYS A 185 -23.55 -19.86 1.54
CA LYS A 185 -22.51 -19.42 2.47
C LYS A 185 -23.13 -18.83 3.74
N GLY A 186 -24.14 -17.96 3.62
CA GLY A 186 -24.87 -17.41 4.75
C GLY A 186 -25.49 -18.48 5.64
N PHE A 187 -26.19 -19.44 5.05
CA PHE A 187 -26.79 -20.58 5.76
C PHE A 187 -25.75 -21.46 6.45
N TYR A 188 -24.63 -21.74 5.77
CA TYR A 188 -23.52 -22.47 6.38
C TYR A 188 -23.00 -21.75 7.62
N TRP A 189 -22.68 -20.47 7.53
CA TRP A 189 -22.16 -19.71 8.66
C TRP A 189 -23.18 -19.48 9.77
N SER A 190 -24.47 -19.37 9.45
CA SER A 190 -25.52 -19.33 10.48
C SER A 190 -25.59 -20.63 11.27
N GLN A 191 -25.37 -21.77 10.60
CA GLN A 191 -25.39 -23.08 11.24
C GLN A 191 -24.11 -23.36 12.02
N VAL A 192 -22.96 -22.86 11.56
CA VAL A 192 -21.72 -22.81 12.36
C VAL A 192 -21.93 -21.97 13.62
N LYS A 193 -22.61 -20.82 13.51
CA LYS A 193 -22.91 -19.96 14.66
C LYS A 193 -23.83 -20.65 15.67
N SER A 194 -24.81 -21.45 15.22
CA SER A 194 -25.77 -22.12 16.12
C SER A 194 -25.21 -23.40 16.76
N SER A 195 -24.52 -24.22 15.98
CA SER A 195 -24.09 -25.57 16.37
C SER A 195 -22.60 -25.65 16.70
N GLY A 196 -21.87 -24.55 16.54
CA GLY A 196 -20.44 -24.42 16.84
C GLY A 196 -19.57 -25.34 15.99
N THR A 197 -18.39 -25.66 16.54
CA THR A 197 -17.34 -26.45 15.89
C THR A 197 -17.82 -27.87 15.52
N LYS A 198 -18.83 -28.42 16.20
CA LYS A 198 -19.45 -29.72 15.88
C LYS A 198 -20.01 -29.74 14.45
N TYR A 199 -20.56 -28.62 13.98
CA TYR A 199 -21.09 -28.53 12.62
C TYR A 199 -20.00 -28.39 11.56
N MET A 200 -18.88 -27.74 11.89
CA MET A 200 -17.72 -27.64 11.00
C MET A 200 -16.99 -28.98 10.83
N LEU A 201 -16.88 -29.74 11.92
CA LEU A 201 -16.12 -31.00 11.98
C LEU A 201 -16.95 -32.24 11.64
N SER A 202 -18.22 -32.07 11.23
CA SER A 202 -19.02 -33.19 10.75
C SER A 202 -18.34 -33.82 9.53
N SER A 203 -18.11 -35.13 9.58
CA SER A 203 -17.42 -35.92 8.56
C SER A 203 -18.01 -35.72 7.15
N GLU A 204 -19.32 -35.50 7.06
CA GLU A 204 -20.03 -35.22 5.81
C GLU A 204 -19.65 -33.88 5.17
N ARG A 205 -19.25 -32.89 5.98
CA ARG A 205 -19.02 -31.50 5.55
C ARG A 205 -17.55 -31.18 5.39
N TYR A 206 -16.69 -31.80 6.20
CA TYR A 206 -15.24 -31.62 6.13
C TYR A 206 -14.70 -31.81 4.72
N MET A 207 -15.12 -32.90 4.04
CA MET A 207 -14.71 -33.22 2.67
C MET A 207 -15.17 -32.19 1.63
N VAL A 208 -16.36 -31.61 1.81
CA VAL A 208 -16.94 -30.61 0.90
C VAL A 208 -16.31 -29.23 1.09
N THR A 209 -15.87 -28.91 2.30
CA THR A 209 -15.19 -27.63 2.59
C THR A 209 -13.69 -27.67 2.29
N SER A 210 -13.05 -28.84 2.30
CA SER A 210 -11.62 -29.00 2.06
C SER A 210 -11.24 -29.09 0.58
N THR A 211 -12.18 -29.44 -0.30
CA THR A 211 -11.95 -29.66 -1.74
C THR A 211 -12.39 -28.48 -2.61
N GLY A 212 -12.42 -27.27 -2.02
CA GLY A 212 -12.95 -26.02 -2.61
C GLY A 212 -12.57 -25.75 -4.07
#